data_AF-A0A4R2PBV6-F1
#
_entry.id   AF-A0A4R2PBV6-F1
#
_cell.length_a   1.000
_cell.length_b   1.000
_cell.length_c   1.000
_cell.angle_alpha   90.00
_cell.angle_beta   90.00
_cell.angle_gamma   90.00
#
_symmetry.space_group_name_H-M   'P 1'
#
loop_
_entity.id
_entity.type
_entity.pdbx_description
1 polymer ?
#
loop_
_entity_poly.entity_id
_entity_poly.type
_entity_poly.pdbx_seq_one_letter_code
_entity_poly.pdbx_strand_id
1 'polypeptide(L)'
;MDMKTLDASAAYGSALNRATEQQQTGVAGAAGGQAAQGAGGFGALVDTMVTNVEDATRNAEQMSAKAVAGEAGLVDVVTAVNNAEMVLDTVTTVRDRVVKAYEEIMRMPI
;
A
#
# COMPACT_ATOMS: atom_id res chain seq x y z
N MET A 1 -15.24 40.32 -9.81
CA MET A 1 -14.97 38.86 -9.79
C MET A 1 -13.58 38.68 -10.38
N ASP A 2 -12.49 39.07 -9.69
CA ASP A 2 -11.21 39.28 -10.38
C ASP A 2 -9.96 38.79 -9.61
N MET A 3 -10.16 38.01 -8.55
CA MET A 3 -9.05 37.45 -7.76
C MET A 3 -8.52 36.09 -8.29
N LYS A 4 -9.18 35.49 -9.29
CA LYS A 4 -8.87 34.12 -9.75
C LYS A 4 -8.03 34.04 -11.03
N THR A 5 -7.87 35.14 -11.76
CA THR A 5 -7.11 35.18 -13.02
C THR A 5 -5.63 35.55 -12.81
N LEU A 6 -5.28 36.20 -11.70
CA LEU A 6 -3.88 36.49 -11.35
C LEU A 6 -3.14 35.28 -10.76
N ASP A 7 -3.86 34.28 -10.25
CA ASP A 7 -3.26 33.07 -9.67
C ASP A 7 -2.81 32.07 -10.76
N ALA A 8 -3.40 32.14 -11.95
CA ALA A 8 -3.10 31.21 -13.04
C ALA A 8 -1.67 31.37 -13.60
N SER A 9 -1.13 32.59 -13.62
CA SER A 9 0.25 32.82 -14.09
C SER A 9 1.30 32.38 -13.04
N ALA A 10 1.00 32.54 -11.76
CA ALA A 10 1.83 32.05 -10.66
C ALA A 10 1.81 30.51 -10.56
N ALA A 11 0.65 29.89 -10.82
CA ALA A 11 0.50 28.45 -10.84
C ALA A 11 1.40 27.79 -11.91
N TYR A 12 1.56 28.41 -13.08
CA TYR A 12 2.41 27.87 -14.15
C TYR A 12 3.90 27.83 -13.76
N GLY A 13 4.40 28.87 -13.09
CA GLY A 13 5.78 28.89 -12.57
C GLY A 13 6.01 27.84 -11.47
N SER A 14 5.02 27.66 -10.59
CA SER A 14 5.10 26.66 -9.51
C SER A 14 4.97 25.20 -10.00
N ALA A 15 4.34 24.97 -11.15
CA ALA A 15 4.23 23.64 -11.75
C ALA A 15 5.55 23.21 -12.41
N LEU A 16 6.26 24.15 -13.03
CA LEU A 16 7.59 23.90 -13.59
C LEU A 16 8.63 23.61 -12.51
N ASN A 17 8.62 24.34 -11.40
CA ASN A 17 9.52 24.06 -10.27
C ASN A 17 9.19 22.73 -9.58
N ARG A 18 7.91 22.34 -9.48
CA ARG A 18 7.53 21.01 -8.98
C ARG A 18 7.92 19.88 -9.93
N ALA A 19 7.92 20.11 -11.24
CA ALA A 19 8.36 19.12 -12.22
C ALA A 19 9.88 18.88 -12.17
N THR A 20 10.68 19.93 -11.93
CA THR A 20 12.13 19.78 -11.74
C THR A 20 12.50 19.22 -10.36
N GLU A 21 11.75 19.53 -9.31
CA GLU A 21 11.91 18.89 -7.99
C GLU A 21 11.44 17.42 -7.99
N GLN A 22 10.39 17.06 -8.73
CA GLN A 22 9.96 15.66 -8.91
C GLN A 22 10.95 14.80 -9.71
N GLN A 23 11.90 15.41 -10.41
CA GLN A 23 13.02 14.68 -11.04
C GLN A 23 14.15 14.36 -10.04
N GLN A 24 14.18 15.02 -8.87
CA GLN A 24 15.09 14.69 -7.77
C GLN A 24 14.42 13.94 -6.60
N THR A 25 13.10 14.01 -6.48
CA THR A 25 12.32 13.19 -5.53
C THR A 25 11.22 12.46 -6.29
N GLY A 26 11.56 11.26 -6.74
CA GLY A 26 10.66 10.40 -7.50
C GLY A 26 9.33 10.11 -6.79
N VAL A 27 8.28 10.35 -7.57
CA VAL A 27 7.04 9.59 -7.71
C VAL A 27 5.82 9.97 -6.85
N ALA A 28 4.91 10.70 -7.48
CA ALA A 28 3.46 10.57 -7.26
C ALA A 28 2.74 10.75 -8.61
N GLY A 29 2.22 9.66 -9.17
CA GLY A 29 1.00 9.70 -9.98
C GLY A 29 1.08 9.31 -11.46
N ALA A 30 0.81 8.01 -11.70
CA ALA A 30 0.04 7.43 -12.81
C ALA A 30 0.75 7.01 -14.12
N ALA A 31 0.38 5.78 -14.52
CA ALA A 31 0.66 5.08 -15.77
C ALA A 31 2.06 4.47 -15.92
N GLY A 32 2.29 3.37 -15.20
CA GLY A 32 3.36 2.44 -15.48
C GLY A 32 3.39 1.36 -14.42
N GLY A 33 3.10 0.12 -14.80
CA GLY A 33 3.62 -1.04 -14.09
C GLY A 33 5.14 -1.04 -14.22
N GLN A 34 5.80 -0.12 -13.52
CA GLN A 34 7.21 -0.19 -13.22
C GLN A 34 7.32 -1.26 -12.14
N ALA A 35 7.46 -2.50 -12.59
CA ALA A 35 8.15 -3.50 -11.81
C ALA A 35 9.43 -2.83 -11.30
N ALA A 36 9.47 -2.59 -10.00
CA ALA A 36 10.62 -2.03 -9.30
C ALA A 36 11.81 -2.95 -9.57
N GLN A 37 12.57 -2.63 -10.61
CA GLN A 37 13.85 -3.22 -10.88
C GLN A 37 14.86 -2.54 -9.97
N GLY A 38 15.17 -3.22 -8.87
CA GLY A 38 16.39 -3.00 -8.09
C GLY A 38 16.16 -2.83 -6.59
N ALA A 39 16.77 -3.74 -5.81
CA ALA A 39 17.02 -3.69 -4.37
C ALA A 39 15.96 -4.20 -3.37
N GLY A 40 15.05 -5.07 -3.79
CA GLY A 40 14.23 -5.85 -2.84
C GLY A 40 14.04 -7.28 -3.35
N GLY A 41 14.74 -8.26 -2.77
CA GLY A 41 14.48 -9.67 -3.06
C GLY A 41 13.10 -10.09 -2.58
N PHE A 42 12.72 -11.35 -2.85
CA PHE A 42 11.48 -11.94 -2.32
C PHE A 42 11.32 -11.73 -0.80
N GLY A 43 12.42 -11.78 -0.04
CA GLY A 43 12.40 -11.50 1.40
C GLY A 43 11.94 -10.08 1.77
N ALA A 44 12.37 -9.05 1.03
CA ALA A 44 11.94 -7.67 1.27
C ALA A 44 10.46 -7.47 0.91
N LEU A 45 9.98 -8.17 -0.13
CA LEU A 45 8.56 -8.21 -0.47
C LEU A 45 7.74 -8.84 0.66
N VAL A 46 8.20 -9.97 1.21
CA VAL A 46 7.54 -10.63 2.35
C VAL A 46 7.55 -9.75 3.60
N ASP A 47 8.66 -9.09 3.90
CA ASP A 47 8.78 -8.16 5.04
C ASP A 47 7.77 -7.01 4.94
N THR A 48 7.64 -6.44 3.73
CA THR A 48 6.63 -5.41 3.44
C THR A 48 5.22 -5.95 3.60
N MET A 49 4.95 -7.17 3.10
CA MET A 49 3.65 -7.82 3.23
C MET A 49 3.27 -8.07 4.69
N VAL A 50 4.22 -8.51 5.53
CA VAL A 50 4.00 -8.74 6.96
C VAL A 50 3.70 -7.41 7.67
N THR A 51 4.46 -6.36 7.38
CA THR A 51 4.22 -5.01 7.92
C THR A 51 2.82 -4.53 7.53
N ASN A 52 2.40 -4.73 6.28
CA ASN A 52 1.08 -4.35 5.81
C ASN A 52 -0.06 -5.10 6.53
N VAL A 53 0.12 -6.38 6.84
CA VAL A 53 -0.84 -7.15 7.65
C VAL A 53 -0.94 -6.56 9.05
N GLU A 54 0.20 -6.28 9.69
CA GLU A 54 0.23 -5.70 11.02
C GLU A 54 -0.50 -4.35 11.08
N ASP A 55 -0.25 -3.47 10.10
CA ASP A 55 -0.90 -2.18 10.00
C ASP A 55 -2.41 -2.30 9.77
N ALA A 56 -2.84 -3.20 8.88
CA ALA A 56 -4.25 -3.44 8.60
C ALA A 56 -4.99 -4.00 9.83
N THR A 57 -4.39 -4.95 10.55
CA THR A 57 -4.95 -5.49 11.80
C THR A 57 -5.03 -4.42 12.88
N ARG A 58 -3.96 -3.64 13.09
CA ARG A 58 -3.96 -2.53 14.06
C ARG A 58 -5.02 -1.49 13.74
N ASN A 59 -5.25 -1.19 12.47
CA ASN A 59 -6.30 -0.28 12.05
C ASN A 59 -7.69 -0.82 12.41
N ALA A 60 -7.95 -2.10 12.13
CA ALA A 60 -9.21 -2.77 12.50
C ALA A 60 -9.44 -2.77 14.01
N GLU A 61 -8.39 -3.00 14.81
CA GLU A 61 -8.45 -2.92 16.27
C GLU A 61 -8.75 -1.50 16.77
N GLN A 62 -8.08 -0.49 16.22
CA GLN A 62 -8.36 0.91 16.55
C GLN A 62 -9.81 1.29 16.23
N MET A 63 -10.33 0.83 15.09
CA MET A 63 -11.70 1.11 14.71
C MET A 63 -12.70 0.39 15.61
N SER A 64 -12.40 -0.85 15.98
CA SER A 64 -13.17 -1.60 16.97
C SER A 64 -13.19 -0.89 18.34
N ALA A 65 -12.04 -0.40 18.80
CA ALA A 65 -11.93 0.34 20.06
C ALA A 65 -12.75 1.64 20.03
N LYS A 66 -12.66 2.42 18.95
CA LYS A 66 -13.46 3.63 18.77
C LYS A 66 -14.96 3.34 18.69
N ALA A 67 -15.36 2.22 18.08
CA ALA A 67 -16.76 1.84 18.01
C ALA A 67 -17.34 1.46 19.38
N VAL A 68 -16.56 0.78 20.22
CA VAL A 68 -16.95 0.52 21.62
C VAL A 68 -17.09 1.82 22.42
N ALA A 69 -16.24 2.81 22.14
CA ALA A 69 -16.34 4.15 22.72
C ALA A 69 -17.49 5.01 22.13
N GLY A 70 -18.18 4.55 21.08
CA GLY A 70 -19.22 5.30 20.38
C GLY A 70 -18.70 6.36 19.41
N GLU A 71 -17.39 6.38 19.14
CA GLU A 71 -16.69 7.36 18.29
C GLU A 71 -16.56 6.91 16.83
N ALA A 72 -16.84 5.65 16.53
CA ALA A 72 -16.85 5.10 15.17
C ALA A 72 -18.10 4.23 14.93
N GLY A 73 -18.58 4.18 13.68
CA GLY A 73 -19.74 3.39 13.32
C GLY A 73 -19.39 1.90 13.15
N LEU A 74 -20.38 1.02 13.33
CA LEU A 74 -20.22 -0.41 13.06
C LEU A 74 -19.82 -0.69 11.60
N VAL A 75 -20.26 0.16 10.67
CA VAL A 75 -19.89 0.06 9.24
C VAL A 75 -18.39 0.29 9.03
N ASP A 76 -17.79 1.21 9.79
CA ASP A 76 -16.36 1.52 9.71
C ASP A 76 -15.53 0.35 10.25
N VAL A 77 -15.99 -0.27 11.34
CA VAL A 77 -15.36 -1.48 11.90
C VAL A 77 -15.39 -2.62 10.89
N VAL A 78 -16.55 -2.91 10.32
CA VAL A 78 -16.69 -3.99 9.33
C VAL A 78 -15.83 -3.72 8.11
N THR A 79 -15.76 -2.46 7.66
CA THR A 79 -14.90 -2.07 6.53
C THR A 79 -13.42 -2.29 6.84
N ALA A 80 -12.97 -1.88 8.03
CA ALA A 80 -11.60 -2.06 8.46
C ALA A 80 -11.23 -3.54 8.63
N VAL A 81 -12.14 -4.35 9.20
CA VAL A 81 -11.96 -5.80 9.34
C VAL A 81 -11.90 -6.48 7.97
N ASN A 82 -12.82 -6.17 7.05
CA ASN A 82 -12.81 -6.73 5.69
C ASN A 82 -11.51 -6.38 4.93
N ASN A 83 -10.98 -5.18 5.15
CA ASN A 83 -9.69 -4.78 4.56
C ASN A 83 -8.55 -5.65 5.11
N ALA A 84 -8.48 -5.80 6.44
CA ALA A 84 -7.49 -6.65 7.09
C ALA A 84 -7.56 -8.11 6.64
N GLU A 85 -8.77 -8.67 6.47
CA GLU A 85 -8.97 -10.02 5.94
C GLU A 85 -8.45 -10.17 4.50
N MET A 86 -8.70 -9.19 3.63
CA MET A 86 -8.22 -9.23 2.24
C MET A 86 -6.69 -9.21 2.15
N VAL A 87 -6.05 -8.40 3.00
CA VAL A 87 -4.58 -8.35 3.08
C VAL A 87 -4.04 -9.68 3.58
N LEU A 88 -4.63 -10.24 4.63
CA LEU A 88 -4.23 -11.54 5.20
C LEU A 88 -4.38 -12.69 4.21
N ASP A 89 -5.46 -12.73 3.43
CA ASP A 89 -5.71 -13.77 2.42
C ASP A 89 -4.65 -13.72 1.30
N THR A 90 -4.27 -12.52 0.89
CA THR A 90 -3.19 -12.31 -0.08
C THR A 90 -1.85 -12.84 0.44
N VAL A 91 -1.50 -12.51 1.68
CA VAL A 91 -0.24 -12.97 2.29
C VAL A 91 -0.24 -14.49 2.48
N THR A 92 -1.36 -15.08 2.90
CA THR A 92 -1.50 -16.53 3.07
C THR A 92 -1.36 -17.25 1.73
N THR A 93 -1.94 -16.70 0.66
CA THR A 93 -1.79 -17.24 -0.69
C THR A 93 -0.32 -17.27 -1.13
N VAL A 94 0.44 -16.20 -0.86
CA VAL A 94 1.87 -16.14 -1.18
C VAL A 94 2.66 -17.16 -0.34
N ARG A 95 2.40 -17.23 0.97
CA ARG A 95 2.99 -18.22 1.88
C ARG A 95 2.78 -19.64 1.36
N ASP A 96 1.55 -19.99 1.02
CA ASP A 96 1.19 -21.32 0.55
C ASP A 96 1.84 -21.65 -0.79
N ARG A 97 1.96 -20.67 -1.70
CA ARG A 97 2.63 -20.87 -2.99
C ARG A 97 4.12 -21.17 -2.82
N VAL A 98 4.77 -20.49 -1.88
CA VAL A 98 6.21 -20.66 -1.60
C VAL A 98 6.48 -22.00 -0.94
N VAL A 99 5.64 -22.41 0.02
CA VAL A 99 5.73 -23.73 0.64
C VAL A 99 5.59 -24.82 -0.41
N LYS A 100 4.60 -24.73 -1.30
CA LYS A 100 4.42 -25.69 -2.40
C LYS A 100 5.63 -25.76 -3.33
N ALA A 101 6.21 -24.62 -3.70
CA ALA A 101 7.40 -24.60 -4.55
C ALA A 101 8.61 -25.27 -3.87
N TYR A 102 8.76 -25.11 -2.55
CA TYR A 102 9.79 -25.80 -1.78
C TYR A 102 9.55 -27.32 -1.72
N GLU A 103 8.32 -27.75 -1.45
CA GLU A 103 7.96 -29.17 -1.45
C GLU A 103 8.15 -29.84 -2.82
N GLU A 104 7.87 -29.13 -3.91
CA GLU A 104 8.07 -29.61 -5.29
C GLU A 104 9.56 -29.85 -5.58
N ILE A 105 10.44 -28.93 -5.17
CA ILE A 105 11.89 -29.09 -5.31
C ILE A 105 12.38 -30.33 -4.53
N MET A 106 11.88 -30.54 -3.30
CA MET A 106 12.26 -31.70 -2.50
C MET A 106 11.73 -33.03 -3.05
N ARG A 107 10.64 -33.01 -3.82
CA ARG A 107 10.03 -34.21 -4.42
C ARG A 107 10.67 -34.64 -5.73
N MET A 108 11.58 -33.85 -6.32
CA MET A 108 12.38 -34.33 -7.44
C MET A 108 13.37 -35.38 -6.94
N PRO A 109 13.23 -36.66 -7.36
CA PRO A 109 14.29 -37.63 -7.14
C PRO A 109 15.50 -37.21 -7.97
N ILE A 110 16.67 -37.24 -7.36
CA ILE A 110 17.95 -37.14 -8.07
C ILE A 110 18.11 -38.28 -9.09
#